data_AF-A0A452DKK2-F1
#
_entry.id   AF-A0A452DKK2-F1
#
_cell.length_a   1.000
_cell.length_b   1.000
_cell.length_c   1.000
_cell.angle_alpha   90.00
_cell.angle_beta   90.00
_cell.angle_gamma   90.00
#
_symmetry.space_group_name_H-M   'P 1'
#
loop_
_entity.id
_entity.type
_entity.pdbx_description
1 polymer ?
#
loop_
_entity_poly.entity_id
_entity_poly.type
_entity_poly.pdbx_seq_one_letter_code
_entity_poly.pdbx_strand_id
1 'polypeptide(L)'
;MQILVSPNSSLSTKQSMFPWSGLIYIHCDNGQKKIVKVQIREDLTQEELFTHLTSSPLGILSQETERAVNLVKPATKPPSTKVELRNKTVTFPPTEPGETSGNYLELENHGDTDVRWHLSSLAPPYVKGVDESGDVFRATYAAFRCSPISGVLEGHSVQKVSIMFLPRDRGDYAQFWDVECHPVKEAHLKHTLRFQLSGHSVRAESEPGISRISTNSLIKIDNILKLRRQAVSEASALIPGRQFDLTHRGVYAPEDVYQFLPTRVGESRTLKVNLRNNSFITHSLKFLSPREPFYVKHSKYSLR
;
A
#
# COMPACT_ATOMS: atom_id res chain seq x y z
N MET A 1 17.77 1.76 -9.13
CA MET A 1 18.61 0.55 -9.28
C MET A 1 17.91 -0.62 -8.62
N GLN A 2 17.90 -1.78 -9.26
CA GLN A 2 17.34 -3.02 -8.72
C GLN A 2 18.46 -4.08 -8.79
N ILE A 3 18.59 -4.91 -7.76
CA ILE A 3 19.53 -6.03 -7.73
C ILE A 3 18.70 -7.31 -7.82
N LEU A 4 18.99 -8.14 -8.81
CA LEU A 4 18.34 -9.43 -9.00
C LEU A 4 19.19 -10.52 -8.36
N VAL A 5 18.56 -11.38 -7.56
CA VAL A 5 19.21 -12.46 -6.82
C VAL A 5 18.55 -13.76 -7.24
N SER A 6 19.35 -14.74 -7.68
CA SER A 6 18.87 -16.05 -8.11
C SER A 6 19.72 -17.17 -7.50
N PRO A 7 19.18 -18.39 -7.35
CA PRO A 7 19.94 -19.54 -6.91
C PRO A 7 21.05 -19.90 -7.91
N ASN A 8 22.14 -20.50 -7.42
CA ASN A 8 23.17 -21.07 -8.29
C ASN A 8 22.59 -22.26 -9.07
N SER A 9 22.58 -22.18 -10.40
CA SER A 9 22.05 -23.21 -11.29
C SER A 9 22.73 -24.56 -11.14
N SER A 10 23.99 -24.61 -10.69
CA SER A 10 24.71 -25.86 -10.43
C SER A 10 24.15 -26.68 -9.26
N LEU A 11 23.24 -26.08 -8.47
CA LEU A 11 22.59 -26.73 -7.34
C LEU A 11 21.14 -27.13 -7.64
N SER A 12 20.65 -26.92 -8.88
CA SER A 12 19.23 -27.16 -9.22
C SER A 12 18.80 -28.63 -9.09
N THR A 13 19.74 -29.57 -9.09
CA THR A 13 19.48 -31.01 -8.98
C THR A 13 19.47 -31.53 -7.55
N LYS A 14 19.74 -30.68 -6.53
CA LYS A 14 19.77 -31.05 -5.11
C LYS A 14 18.51 -30.56 -4.39
N GLN A 15 17.37 -31.20 -4.67
CA GLN A 15 16.06 -30.89 -4.06
C GLN A 15 16.06 -31.06 -2.52
N SER A 16 16.90 -31.94 -1.97
CA SER A 16 16.93 -32.27 -0.52
C SER A 16 17.46 -31.17 0.41
N MET A 17 17.69 -29.96 -0.09
CA MET A 17 18.46 -28.94 0.62
C MET A 17 17.69 -27.65 0.88
N PHE A 18 16.41 -27.56 0.49
CA PHE A 18 15.55 -26.41 0.80
C PHE A 18 15.09 -26.41 2.28
N PRO A 19 14.86 -25.22 2.89
CA PRO A 19 15.01 -23.89 2.28
C PRO A 19 16.46 -23.40 2.31
N TRP A 20 16.92 -22.81 1.20
CA TRP A 20 18.20 -22.09 1.19
C TRP A 20 18.04 -20.72 1.78
N SER A 21 18.97 -20.32 2.64
CA SER A 21 19.00 -18.97 3.19
C SER A 21 20.39 -18.38 3.08
N GLY A 22 20.45 -17.07 2.89
CA GLY A 22 21.69 -16.33 2.76
C GLY A 22 21.54 -14.91 3.28
N LEU A 23 22.67 -14.25 3.51
CA LEU A 23 22.73 -12.86 3.92
C LEU A 23 23.43 -12.06 2.82
N ILE A 24 22.82 -10.95 2.42
CA ILE A 24 23.43 -9.96 1.54
C ILE A 24 23.90 -8.81 2.41
N TYR A 25 25.20 -8.55 2.41
CA TYR A 25 25.81 -7.43 3.11
C TYR A 25 25.93 -6.24 2.16
N ILE A 26 25.30 -5.14 2.53
CA ILE A 26 25.32 -3.88 1.79
C ILE A 26 26.21 -2.91 2.56
N HIS A 27 27.29 -2.49 1.92
CA HIS A 27 28.19 -1.46 2.44
C HIS A 27 27.80 -0.12 1.83
N CYS A 28 27.43 0.85 2.67
CA CYS A 28 27.14 2.21 2.25
C CYS A 28 28.40 3.08 2.36
N ASP A 29 28.52 4.09 1.49
CA ASP A 29 29.68 4.98 1.40
C ASP A 29 29.97 5.76 2.70
N ASN A 30 28.97 5.88 3.57
CA ASN A 30 29.09 6.47 4.91
C ASN A 30 29.57 5.48 5.99
N GLY A 31 30.04 4.30 5.60
CA GLY A 31 30.52 3.25 6.51
C GLY A 31 29.41 2.41 7.16
N GLN A 32 28.12 2.71 6.92
CA GLN A 32 27.02 1.90 7.45
C GLN A 32 26.92 0.56 6.72
N LYS A 33 26.72 -0.51 7.48
CA LYS A 33 26.47 -1.87 6.96
C LYS A 33 25.01 -2.22 7.15
N LYS A 34 24.33 -2.62 6.08
CA LYS A 34 22.97 -3.18 6.13
C LYS A 34 23.00 -4.64 5.74
N ILE A 35 22.14 -5.44 6.38
CA ILE A 35 22.04 -6.88 6.11
C ILE A 35 20.64 -7.16 5.59
N VAL A 36 20.55 -7.81 4.43
CA VAL A 36 19.29 -8.29 3.87
C VAL A 36 19.32 -9.82 3.92
N LYS A 37 18.35 -10.42 4.61
CA LYS A 37 18.18 -11.88 4.63
C LYS A 37 17.38 -12.30 3.41
N VAL A 38 17.92 -13.23 2.64
CA VAL A 38 17.25 -13.84 1.48
C VAL A 38 16.97 -15.31 1.77
N GLN A 39 15.84 -15.81 1.27
CA GLN A 39 15.45 -17.21 1.44
C GLN A 39 14.78 -17.71 0.16
N ILE A 40 15.17 -18.89 -0.30
CA ILE A 40 14.55 -19.63 -1.40
C ILE A 40 13.86 -20.84 -0.77
N ARG A 41 12.58 -21.03 -1.11
CA ARG A 41 11.74 -22.11 -0.60
C ARG A 41 11.27 -22.97 -1.77
N GLU A 42 11.04 -24.25 -1.48
CA GLU A 42 10.43 -25.17 -2.43
C GLU A 42 8.98 -24.75 -2.70
N ASP A 43 8.59 -24.77 -3.97
CA ASP A 43 7.23 -24.50 -4.41
C ASP A 43 6.47 -25.83 -4.42
N LEU A 44 5.74 -26.11 -3.34
CA LEU A 44 5.05 -27.39 -3.11
C LEU A 44 3.79 -27.58 -3.98
N THR A 45 3.70 -26.94 -5.16
CA THR A 45 2.48 -26.91 -5.95
C THR A 45 2.43 -27.90 -7.12
N GLN A 46 3.46 -28.74 -7.36
CA GLN A 46 3.44 -29.58 -8.56
C GLN A 46 4.02 -31.01 -8.51
N GLU A 47 4.73 -31.44 -7.46
CA GLU A 47 5.51 -32.70 -7.51
C GLU A 47 4.98 -33.87 -6.63
N GLU A 48 3.96 -33.67 -5.78
CA GLU A 48 3.40 -34.75 -4.95
C GLU A 48 2.38 -35.66 -5.68
N LEU A 49 2.10 -35.42 -6.96
CA LEU A 49 1.12 -36.21 -7.72
C LEU A 49 1.67 -37.49 -8.38
N PHE A 50 2.98 -37.75 -8.38
CA PHE A 50 3.55 -38.79 -9.26
C PHE A 50 4.40 -39.91 -8.63
N THR A 51 4.55 -40.00 -7.31
CA THR A 51 5.51 -40.96 -6.72
C THR A 51 4.97 -42.01 -5.74
N HIS A 52 3.65 -42.11 -5.49
CA HIS A 52 3.11 -43.14 -4.60
C HIS A 52 2.21 -44.21 -5.24
N LEU A 53 2.26 -44.36 -6.57
CA LEU A 53 1.66 -45.50 -7.26
C LEU A 53 2.73 -46.48 -7.73
N THR A 54 3.21 -47.36 -6.83
CA THR A 54 3.60 -48.75 -7.12
C THR A 54 4.13 -49.45 -5.85
N SER A 55 3.33 -50.32 -5.24
CA SER A 55 3.70 -51.71 -4.83
C SER A 55 2.76 -52.25 -3.74
N SER A 56 1.85 -53.15 -4.16
CA SER A 56 1.11 -54.14 -3.35
C SER A 56 2.09 -55.28 -2.91
N PRO A 57 1.77 -56.30 -2.04
CA PRO A 57 0.42 -56.82 -1.71
C PRO A 57 0.12 -57.48 -0.32
N LEU A 58 -1.19 -57.73 -0.13
CA LEU A 58 -1.88 -58.83 0.59
C LEU A 58 -1.92 -58.93 2.13
N GLY A 59 -3.16 -58.98 2.66
CA GLY A 59 -3.51 -59.42 4.02
C GLY A 59 -5.00 -59.19 4.44
N ILE A 60 -5.93 -59.92 3.82
CA ILE A 60 -7.20 -60.57 4.31
C ILE A 60 -7.63 -60.19 5.77
N LEU A 61 -8.85 -59.80 6.19
CA LEU A 61 -10.26 -60.12 5.87
C LEU A 61 -11.23 -59.09 6.54
N SER A 62 -12.33 -58.75 5.86
CA SER A 62 -13.70 -58.34 6.28
C SER A 62 -13.97 -57.44 7.51
N GLN A 63 -14.72 -56.33 7.32
CA GLN A 63 -16.19 -56.27 7.41
C GLN A 63 -16.71 -54.87 7.03
N GLU A 64 -17.96 -54.83 6.57
CA GLU A 64 -18.62 -53.92 5.65
C GLU A 64 -19.27 -52.67 6.29
N THR A 65 -19.08 -51.50 5.64
CA THR A 65 -20.01 -50.35 5.44
C THR A 65 -20.47 -49.54 6.68
N GLU A 66 -20.24 -48.22 6.81
CA GLU A 66 -20.64 -47.11 5.92
C GLU A 66 -19.59 -46.00 5.79
N ARG A 67 -19.41 -45.48 4.57
CA ARG A 67 -18.48 -44.42 4.20
C ARG A 67 -19.11 -43.03 4.46
N ALA A 68 -18.60 -42.32 5.47
CA ALA A 68 -18.59 -40.87 5.45
C ALA A 68 -17.33 -40.41 4.71
N VAL A 69 -17.51 -39.67 3.62
CA VAL A 69 -16.43 -39.09 2.81
C VAL A 69 -15.74 -38.02 3.66
N ASN A 70 -14.64 -38.38 4.30
CA ASN A 70 -13.76 -37.42 4.96
C ASN A 70 -13.13 -36.52 3.91
N LEU A 71 -13.74 -35.35 3.71
CA LEU A 71 -13.17 -34.22 2.98
C LEU A 71 -11.88 -33.82 3.71
N VAL A 72 -10.73 -34.32 3.24
CA VAL A 72 -9.41 -33.94 3.77
C VAL A 72 -9.20 -32.46 3.47
N LYS A 73 -9.56 -31.63 4.44
CA LYS A 73 -9.32 -30.19 4.45
C LYS A 73 -7.80 -30.00 4.43
N PRO A 74 -7.24 -29.20 3.50
CA PRO A 74 -5.82 -28.89 3.54
C PRO A 74 -5.51 -28.25 4.88
N ALA A 75 -4.53 -28.82 5.60
CA ALA A 75 -4.17 -28.38 6.94
C ALA A 75 -3.62 -26.95 6.88
N THR A 76 -4.49 -25.97 7.11
CA THR A 76 -4.08 -24.61 7.41
C THR A 76 -3.22 -24.69 8.66
N LYS A 77 -1.92 -24.36 8.55
CA LYS A 77 -1.08 -24.22 9.74
C LYS A 77 -1.82 -23.30 10.70
N PRO A 78 -2.09 -23.73 11.95
CA PRO A 78 -2.85 -22.93 12.88
C PRO A 78 -2.13 -21.60 13.11
N PRO A 79 -2.87 -20.50 13.30
CA PRO A 79 -2.26 -19.21 13.57
C PRO A 79 -1.38 -19.31 14.82
N SER A 80 -0.21 -18.67 14.79
CA SER A 80 0.76 -18.72 15.89
C SER A 80 0.31 -18.02 17.16
N THR A 81 -0.76 -17.22 17.07
CA THR A 81 -1.43 -16.61 18.21
C THR A 81 -2.94 -16.87 18.09
N LYS A 82 -3.64 -16.87 19.22
CA LYS A 82 -5.10 -16.93 19.27
C LYS A 82 -5.70 -15.52 19.44
N VAL A 83 -5.06 -14.52 18.84
CA VAL A 83 -5.57 -13.15 18.85
C VAL A 83 -6.63 -13.02 17.77
N GLU A 84 -7.75 -12.41 18.13
CA GLU A 84 -8.87 -12.12 17.24
C GLU A 84 -9.27 -10.65 17.31
N LEU A 85 -9.87 -10.18 16.21
CA LEU A 85 -10.54 -8.87 16.15
C LEU A 85 -12.02 -9.11 16.28
N ARG A 86 -12.66 -8.50 17.29
CA ARG A 86 -14.12 -8.61 17.44
C ARG A 86 -14.87 -8.04 16.24
N ASN A 87 -14.37 -6.95 15.68
CA ASN A 87 -14.91 -6.32 14.47
C ASN A 87 -13.81 -6.16 13.42
N LYS A 88 -14.03 -6.73 12.23
CA LYS A 88 -13.15 -6.55 11.07
C LYS A 88 -13.44 -5.26 10.30
N THR A 89 -14.57 -4.61 10.58
CA THR A 89 -14.94 -3.31 10.00
C THR A 89 -15.41 -2.41 11.12
N VAL A 90 -14.83 -1.21 11.21
CA VAL A 90 -15.23 -0.17 12.16
C VAL A 90 -15.78 1.00 11.36
N THR A 91 -17.08 1.24 11.49
CA THR A 91 -17.77 2.33 10.80
C THR A 91 -18.01 3.49 11.77
N PHE A 92 -17.61 4.68 11.36
CA PHE A 92 -17.80 5.92 12.10
C PHE A 92 -19.16 6.55 11.77
N PRO A 93 -19.77 7.29 12.72
CA PRO A 93 -20.95 8.07 12.42
C PRO A 93 -20.64 9.18 11.39
N PRO A 94 -21.66 9.70 10.68
CA PRO A 94 -21.50 10.87 9.82
C PRO A 94 -20.82 12.02 10.56
N THR A 95 -19.74 12.57 9.98
CA THR A 95 -18.89 13.57 10.64
C THR A 95 -18.64 14.75 9.71
N GLU A 96 -18.87 15.98 10.18
CA GLU A 96 -18.64 17.16 9.35
C GLU A 96 -17.16 17.35 8.99
N PRO A 97 -16.84 17.91 7.80
CA PRO A 97 -15.47 18.25 7.46
C PRO A 97 -14.86 19.23 8.47
N GLY A 98 -13.72 18.87 9.06
CA GLY A 98 -13.02 19.63 10.10
C GLY A 98 -13.31 19.15 11.53
N GLU A 99 -14.41 18.44 11.74
CA GLU A 99 -14.80 17.86 13.02
C GLU A 99 -14.19 16.47 13.24
N THR A 100 -14.44 15.89 14.42
CA THR A 100 -13.93 14.57 14.77
C THR A 100 -14.99 13.66 15.35
N SER A 101 -14.89 12.37 15.06
CA SER A 101 -15.67 11.32 15.72
C SER A 101 -14.78 10.19 16.19
N GLY A 102 -15.18 9.54 17.28
CA GLY A 102 -14.43 8.46 17.92
C GLY A 102 -15.14 7.12 17.78
N ASN A 103 -14.35 6.06 17.61
CA ASN A 103 -14.79 4.67 17.74
C ASN A 103 -13.63 3.84 18.32
N TYR A 104 -13.76 2.52 18.43
CA TYR A 104 -12.71 1.65 18.94
C TYR A 104 -12.67 0.30 18.23
N LEU A 105 -11.50 -0.33 18.29
CA LEU A 105 -11.26 -1.72 17.90
C LEU A 105 -10.96 -2.53 19.16
N GLU A 106 -11.55 -3.72 19.28
CA GLU A 106 -11.25 -4.65 20.37
C GLU A 106 -10.38 -5.79 19.82
N LEU A 107 -9.18 -5.93 20.39
CA LEU A 107 -8.28 -7.07 20.18
C LEU A 107 -8.43 -7.99 21.37
N GLU A 108 -8.76 -9.25 21.13
CA GLU A 108 -8.98 -10.26 22.18
C GLU A 108 -7.97 -11.38 22.00
N ASN A 109 -7.24 -11.74 23.07
CA ASN A 109 -6.28 -12.84 23.06
C ASN A 109 -6.88 -14.05 23.77
N HIS A 110 -7.28 -15.07 23.02
CA HIS A 110 -7.79 -16.33 23.58
C HIS A 110 -6.68 -17.34 23.94
N GLY A 111 -5.42 -16.92 23.88
CA GLY A 111 -4.26 -17.73 24.23
C GLY A 111 -3.80 -17.53 25.67
N ASP A 112 -3.01 -18.47 26.17
CA ASP A 112 -2.46 -18.44 27.53
C ASP A 112 -1.16 -17.63 27.64
N THR A 113 -0.66 -17.11 26.52
CA THR A 113 0.63 -16.42 26.44
C THR A 113 0.46 -14.98 26.01
N ASP A 114 1.31 -14.10 26.56
CA ASP A 114 1.35 -12.70 26.17
C ASP A 114 1.79 -12.53 24.71
N VAL A 115 1.11 -11.64 24.01
CA VAL A 115 1.32 -11.36 22.60
C VAL A 115 1.70 -9.89 22.42
N ARG A 116 2.81 -9.65 21.73
CA ARG A 116 3.16 -8.30 21.27
C ARG A 116 2.38 -8.01 19.99
N TRP A 117 1.84 -6.81 19.88
CA TRP A 117 1.05 -6.38 18.72
C TRP A 117 1.44 -4.98 18.23
N HIS A 118 1.23 -4.73 16.94
CA HIS A 118 1.45 -3.44 16.28
C HIS A 118 0.44 -3.22 15.14
N LEU A 119 -0.12 -2.00 15.07
CA LEU A 119 -1.04 -1.55 14.04
C LEU A 119 -0.31 -0.76 12.97
N SER A 120 -0.58 -1.08 11.71
CA SER A 120 -0.06 -0.33 10.58
C SER A 120 -1.10 -0.16 9.48
N SER A 121 -1.15 1.03 8.88
CA SER A 121 -1.99 1.28 7.71
C SER A 121 -1.30 0.79 6.45
N LEU A 122 -2.04 0.14 5.56
CA LEU A 122 -1.48 -0.40 4.30
C LEU A 122 -1.25 0.67 3.23
N ALA A 123 -2.09 1.70 3.25
CA ALA A 123 -2.06 2.82 2.31
C ALA A 123 -2.79 4.01 2.91
N PRO A 124 -2.64 5.23 2.37
CA PRO A 124 -3.44 6.38 2.77
C PRO A 124 -4.96 6.13 2.58
N PRO A 125 -5.85 6.86 3.26
CA PRO A 125 -7.29 6.70 3.10
C PRO A 125 -7.74 6.91 1.64
N TYR A 126 -8.64 6.06 1.18
CA TYR A 126 -9.39 6.24 -0.06
C TYR A 126 -10.63 7.08 0.22
N VAL A 127 -11.00 7.97 -0.69
CA VAL A 127 -12.18 8.81 -0.57
C VAL A 127 -13.02 8.73 -1.84
N LYS A 128 -14.31 8.44 -1.72
CA LYS A 128 -15.28 8.43 -2.82
C LYS A 128 -16.37 9.46 -2.57
N GLY A 129 -17.19 9.77 -3.58
CA GLY A 129 -18.33 10.69 -3.41
C GLY A 129 -17.92 12.13 -3.06
N VAL A 130 -16.69 12.51 -3.41
CA VAL A 130 -16.20 13.89 -3.23
C VAL A 130 -16.95 14.83 -4.19
N ASP A 131 -17.27 14.35 -5.38
CA ASP A 131 -18.04 15.00 -6.42
C ASP A 131 -18.85 13.96 -7.22
N GLU A 132 -19.55 14.42 -8.27
CA GLU A 132 -20.39 13.58 -9.12
C GLU A 132 -19.60 12.73 -10.13
N SER A 133 -18.26 12.85 -10.18
CA SER A 133 -17.42 12.16 -11.17
C SER A 133 -17.37 10.64 -10.97
N GLY A 134 -17.67 10.16 -9.75
CA GLY A 134 -17.49 8.77 -9.35
C GLY A 134 -16.02 8.35 -9.22
N ASP A 135 -15.09 9.31 -9.23
CA ASP A 135 -13.67 9.05 -9.04
C ASP A 135 -13.34 8.70 -7.59
N VAL A 136 -12.19 8.03 -7.43
CA VAL A 136 -11.62 7.70 -6.12
C VAL A 136 -10.41 8.57 -5.90
N PHE A 137 -10.32 9.15 -4.71
CA PHE A 137 -9.23 10.02 -4.29
C PHE A 137 -8.42 9.36 -3.17
N ARG A 138 -7.21 9.87 -2.92
CA ARG A 138 -6.39 9.60 -1.75
C ARG A 138 -6.33 10.82 -0.87
N ALA A 139 -6.56 10.63 0.43
CA ALA A 139 -6.23 11.66 1.40
C ALA A 139 -4.71 11.80 1.54
N THR A 140 -4.20 13.03 1.54
CA THR A 140 -2.78 13.35 1.78
C THR A 140 -2.43 13.50 3.25
N TYR A 141 -3.38 13.18 4.13
CA TYR A 141 -3.28 13.28 5.57
C TYR A 141 -3.89 12.04 6.25
N ALA A 142 -3.58 11.82 7.52
CA ALA A 142 -4.14 10.73 8.30
C ALA A 142 -5.56 11.06 8.76
N ALA A 143 -6.57 10.66 7.98
CA ALA A 143 -7.99 10.80 8.33
C ALA A 143 -8.41 9.88 9.48
N PHE A 144 -7.72 8.75 9.67
CA PHE A 144 -7.92 7.86 10.81
C PHE A 144 -6.65 7.84 11.68
N ARG A 145 -6.83 7.88 13.00
CA ARG A 145 -5.73 7.81 13.97
C ARG A 145 -6.06 6.81 15.07
N CYS A 146 -5.23 5.78 15.19
CA CYS A 146 -5.34 4.76 16.22
C CYS A 146 -4.46 5.12 17.43
N SER A 147 -4.93 4.84 18.65
CA SER A 147 -4.16 4.96 19.88
C SER A 147 -4.64 3.94 20.93
N PRO A 148 -3.75 3.14 21.53
CA PRO A 148 -2.34 2.97 21.17
C PRO A 148 -2.15 2.23 19.83
N ILE A 149 -1.00 2.39 19.17
CA ILE A 149 -0.66 1.69 17.91
C ILE A 149 0.15 0.42 18.12
N SER A 150 0.58 0.13 19.34
CA SER A 150 1.31 -1.09 19.68
C SER A 150 1.23 -1.33 21.18
N GLY A 151 1.45 -2.58 21.58
CA GLY A 151 1.52 -2.94 22.99
C GLY A 151 1.80 -4.41 23.20
N VAL A 152 1.57 -4.84 24.43
CA VAL A 152 1.53 -6.25 24.82
C VAL A 152 0.10 -6.53 25.29
N LEU A 153 -0.48 -7.62 24.78
CA LEU A 153 -1.80 -8.10 25.13
C LEU A 153 -1.63 -9.40 25.92
N GLU A 154 -2.03 -9.38 27.19
CA GLU A 154 -1.90 -10.52 28.09
C GLU A 154 -2.79 -11.68 27.63
N GLY A 155 -2.48 -12.90 28.09
CA GLY A 155 -3.34 -14.06 27.87
C GLY A 155 -4.77 -13.84 28.39
N HIS A 156 -5.77 -14.31 27.66
CA HIS A 156 -7.21 -14.18 28.00
C HIS A 156 -7.71 -12.75 28.24
N SER A 157 -7.01 -11.75 27.70
CA SER A 157 -7.34 -10.33 27.90
C SER A 157 -7.87 -9.67 26.63
N VAL A 158 -8.52 -8.51 26.81
CA VAL A 158 -9.05 -7.67 25.73
C VAL A 158 -8.41 -6.29 25.80
N GLN A 159 -7.84 -5.83 24.68
CA GLN A 159 -7.36 -4.46 24.52
C GLN A 159 -8.33 -3.67 23.64
N LYS A 160 -8.76 -2.51 24.14
CA LYS A 160 -9.47 -1.51 23.34
C LYS A 160 -8.48 -0.51 22.75
N VAL A 161 -8.50 -0.35 21.44
CA VAL A 161 -7.75 0.70 20.73
C VAL A 161 -8.73 1.77 20.32
N SER A 162 -8.55 2.99 20.83
CA SER A 162 -9.34 4.15 20.41
C SER A 162 -8.93 4.57 19.01
N ILE A 163 -9.90 4.88 18.18
CA ILE A 163 -9.70 5.31 16.80
C ILE A 163 -10.47 6.59 16.59
N MET A 164 -9.79 7.62 16.10
CA MET A 164 -10.36 8.92 15.77
C MET A 164 -10.49 9.05 14.25
N PHE A 165 -11.63 9.52 13.78
CA PHE A 165 -11.88 9.93 12.39
C PHE A 165 -11.92 11.46 12.31
N LEU A 166 -11.12 12.04 11.41
CA LEU A 166 -10.93 13.49 11.25
C LEU A 166 -11.02 13.87 9.75
N PRO A 167 -12.19 13.81 9.12
CA PRO A 167 -12.33 14.22 7.72
C PRO A 167 -12.07 15.72 7.55
N ARG A 168 -11.44 16.12 6.44
CA ARG A 168 -11.21 17.53 6.08
C ARG A 168 -12.05 17.98 4.90
N ASP A 169 -12.50 17.01 4.12
CA ASP A 169 -13.33 17.18 2.93
C ASP A 169 -14.53 16.25 3.05
N ARG A 170 -15.58 16.52 2.26
CA ARG A 170 -16.72 15.62 2.16
C ARG A 170 -16.36 14.34 1.41
N GLY A 171 -17.08 13.26 1.70
CA GLY A 171 -16.98 12.00 0.98
C GLY A 171 -16.96 10.76 1.88
N ASP A 172 -16.92 9.60 1.25
CA ASP A 172 -16.83 8.28 1.86
C ASP A 172 -15.37 7.89 2.04
N TYR A 173 -14.87 7.97 3.27
CA TYR A 173 -13.52 7.58 3.64
C TYR A 173 -13.46 6.08 3.97
N ALA A 174 -12.43 5.41 3.45
CA ALA A 174 -12.10 4.04 3.84
C ALA A 174 -10.58 3.82 3.91
N GLN A 175 -10.12 3.00 4.85
CA GLN A 175 -8.71 2.64 4.97
C GLN A 175 -8.53 1.23 5.53
N PHE A 176 -7.62 0.46 4.95
CA PHE A 176 -7.23 -0.85 5.47
C PHE A 176 -6.02 -0.76 6.38
N TRP A 177 -6.09 -1.51 7.47
CA TRP A 177 -5.07 -1.62 8.50
C TRP A 177 -4.81 -3.08 8.84
N ASP A 178 -3.58 -3.37 9.20
CA ASP A 178 -3.14 -4.68 9.66
C ASP A 178 -2.70 -4.60 11.13
N VAL A 179 -3.06 -5.63 11.89
CA VAL A 179 -2.51 -5.95 13.21
C VAL A 179 -1.48 -7.04 13.01
N GLU A 180 -0.20 -6.73 13.17
CA GLU A 180 0.84 -7.76 13.27
C GLU A 180 0.99 -8.14 14.74
N CYS A 181 0.97 -9.44 15.03
CA CYS A 181 1.11 -9.95 16.38
C CYS A 181 2.00 -11.20 16.44
N HIS A 182 2.68 -11.41 17.56
CA HIS A 182 3.50 -12.60 17.81
C HIS A 182 3.64 -12.84 19.33
N PRO A 183 3.81 -14.10 19.79
CA PRO A 183 4.10 -14.35 21.20
C PRO A 183 5.36 -13.59 21.62
N VAL A 184 5.38 -13.05 22.84
CA VAL A 184 6.49 -12.20 23.32
C VAL A 184 7.83 -12.97 23.28
N LYS A 185 7.80 -14.26 23.58
CA LYS A 185 8.99 -15.14 23.59
C LYS A 185 9.40 -15.64 22.19
N GLU A 186 8.50 -15.55 21.20
CA GLU A 186 8.65 -16.20 19.89
C GLU A 186 8.37 -15.23 18.74
N ALA A 187 9.18 -14.17 18.62
CA ALA A 187 8.98 -13.10 17.65
C ALA A 187 9.00 -13.51 16.16
N HIS A 188 9.49 -14.70 15.86
CA HIS A 188 9.51 -15.25 14.51
C HIS A 188 8.14 -15.80 14.07
N LEU A 189 7.23 -16.08 15.02
CA LEU A 189 5.91 -16.62 14.76
C LEU A 189 4.89 -15.49 14.61
N LYS A 190 5.05 -14.72 13.53
CA LYS A 190 4.14 -13.61 13.20
C LYS A 190 2.80 -14.11 12.69
N HIS A 191 1.73 -13.47 13.17
CA HIS A 191 0.36 -13.62 12.72
C HIS A 191 -0.20 -12.22 12.41
N THR A 192 -0.83 -12.06 11.25
CA THR A 192 -1.38 -10.78 10.80
C THR A 192 -2.89 -10.86 10.64
N LEU A 193 -3.61 -9.94 11.28
CA LEU A 193 -5.06 -9.76 11.14
C LEU A 193 -5.33 -8.47 10.39
N ARG A 194 -6.37 -8.45 9.53
CA ARG A 194 -6.73 -7.27 8.74
C ARG A 194 -8.10 -6.73 9.13
N PHE A 195 -8.22 -5.41 9.18
CA PHE A 195 -9.48 -4.71 9.38
C PHE A 195 -9.58 -3.46 8.52
N GLN A 196 -10.82 -2.96 8.39
CA GLN A 196 -11.15 -1.75 7.64
C GLN A 196 -11.74 -0.70 8.57
N LEU A 197 -11.32 0.55 8.39
CA LEU A 197 -11.97 1.72 8.94
C LEU A 197 -12.77 2.41 7.84
N SER A 198 -13.99 2.84 8.14
CA SER A 198 -14.82 3.60 7.21
C SER A 198 -15.60 4.71 7.90
N GLY A 199 -15.71 5.87 7.27
CA GLY A 199 -16.45 7.01 7.81
C GLY A 199 -16.99 7.88 6.69
N HIS A 200 -18.18 8.44 6.89
CA HIS A 200 -18.82 9.32 5.93
C HIS A 200 -18.70 10.77 6.39
N SER A 201 -18.25 11.66 5.51
CA SER A 201 -18.19 13.09 5.80
C SER A 201 -19.15 13.89 4.94
N VAL A 202 -20.08 14.57 5.62
CA VAL A 202 -21.13 15.40 5.03
C VAL A 202 -21.18 16.73 5.75
N ARG A 203 -21.46 17.81 5.03
CA ARG A 203 -21.72 19.11 5.66
C ARG A 203 -23.15 19.13 6.17
N ALA A 204 -23.39 19.77 7.32
CA ALA A 204 -24.75 20.13 7.70
C ALA A 204 -25.39 21.03 6.63
N GLU A 205 -26.64 20.74 6.28
CA GLU A 205 -27.40 21.52 5.32
C GLU A 205 -27.55 22.98 5.80
N SER A 206 -26.79 23.88 5.21
CA SER A 206 -26.97 25.33 5.34
C SER A 206 -26.77 25.96 3.96
N GLU A 207 -27.75 26.80 3.59
CA GLU A 207 -28.02 27.55 2.35
C GLU A 207 -27.14 27.38 1.09
N PRO A 208 -27.71 27.40 -0.13
CA PRO A 208 -27.01 27.22 -1.40
C PRO A 208 -26.15 28.43 -1.78
N GLY A 209 -25.06 28.66 -1.04
CA GLY A 209 -23.94 29.47 -1.48
C GLY A 209 -23.00 28.61 -2.32
N ILE A 210 -22.56 29.13 -3.47
CA ILE A 210 -21.57 28.50 -4.36
C ILE A 210 -20.22 28.37 -3.62
N SER A 211 -20.13 27.40 -2.72
CA SER A 211 -18.91 27.08 -2.01
C SER A 211 -18.10 26.19 -2.93
N ARG A 212 -17.02 26.74 -3.47
CA ARG A 212 -16.02 25.96 -4.19
C ARG A 212 -15.54 24.86 -3.25
N ILE A 213 -15.84 23.61 -3.57
CA ILE A 213 -15.34 22.44 -2.85
C ILE A 213 -13.83 22.45 -3.03
N SER A 214 -13.12 22.95 -2.02
CA SER A 214 -11.67 23.06 -2.04
C SER A 214 -11.05 21.72 -1.67
N THR A 215 -10.92 20.79 -2.62
CA THR A 215 -10.33 19.46 -2.43
C THR A 215 -8.80 19.48 -2.31
N ASN A 216 -8.22 20.51 -1.69
CA ASN A 216 -6.76 20.66 -1.61
C ASN A 216 -6.07 19.54 -0.80
N SER A 217 -6.82 18.76 -0.02
CA SER A 217 -6.29 17.66 0.80
C SER A 217 -6.46 16.28 0.17
N LEU A 218 -7.12 16.19 -1.00
CA LEU A 218 -7.39 14.95 -1.73
C LEU A 218 -6.69 14.94 -3.10
N ILE A 219 -6.03 13.84 -3.43
CA ILE A 219 -5.40 13.62 -4.74
C ILE A 219 -6.21 12.58 -5.51
N LYS A 220 -6.64 12.91 -6.72
CA LYS A 220 -7.38 11.98 -7.58
C LYS A 220 -6.50 10.77 -7.93
N ILE A 221 -7.07 9.57 -7.84
CA ILE A 221 -6.42 8.37 -8.36
C ILE A 221 -6.74 8.29 -9.85
N ASP A 222 -5.74 8.54 -10.69
CA ASP A 222 -5.88 8.38 -12.13
C ASP A 222 -6.08 6.91 -12.47
N ASN A 223 -7.34 6.57 -12.80
CA ASN A 223 -7.66 5.28 -13.39
C ASN A 223 -7.22 5.28 -14.86
N ILE A 224 -5.94 4.98 -15.12
CA ILE A 224 -5.42 4.74 -16.49
C ILE A 224 -6.19 3.61 -17.22
N LEU A 225 -7.04 2.87 -16.50
CA LEU A 225 -7.82 1.74 -17.02
C LEU A 225 -9.21 2.10 -17.58
N LYS A 226 -9.67 3.36 -17.54
CA LYS A 226 -10.99 3.76 -18.09
C LYS A 226 -10.97 4.37 -19.50
N LEU A 227 -9.84 4.35 -20.22
CA LEU A 227 -9.78 4.72 -21.65
C LEU A 227 -9.98 3.51 -22.58
N ARG A 228 -11.01 2.68 -22.38
CA ARG A 228 -11.33 1.61 -23.36
C ARG A 228 -12.79 1.21 -23.51
N ARG A 229 -13.74 2.13 -23.28
CA ARG A 229 -15.09 1.99 -23.84
C ARG A 229 -15.65 3.34 -24.21
N GLN A 230 -15.07 3.95 -25.24
CA GLN A 230 -15.75 4.99 -25.99
C GLN A 230 -16.41 4.32 -27.18
N ALA A 231 -17.70 4.00 -27.02
CA ALA A 231 -18.54 3.68 -28.16
C ALA A 231 -18.66 4.94 -29.02
N VAL A 232 -18.40 4.75 -30.30
CA VAL A 232 -18.51 5.74 -31.37
C VAL A 232 -19.97 6.22 -31.45
N SER A 233 -20.17 7.53 -31.41
CA SER A 233 -21.27 8.17 -32.13
C SER A 233 -20.80 9.53 -32.61
N GLU A 234 -20.77 9.67 -33.93
CA GLU A 234 -20.34 10.85 -34.67
C GLU A 234 -21.38 11.99 -34.63
N ALA A 235 -20.90 13.17 -35.02
CA ALA A 235 -21.61 14.37 -35.44
C ALA A 235 -22.05 15.38 -34.35
N SER A 236 -21.18 16.38 -34.10
CA SER A 236 -21.44 17.76 -34.52
C SER A 236 -20.20 18.62 -34.29
N ALA A 237 -19.80 19.34 -35.33
CA ALA A 237 -18.67 20.24 -35.35
C ALA A 237 -18.88 21.47 -34.44
N LEU A 238 -17.82 21.88 -33.75
CA LEU A 238 -17.35 23.27 -33.56
C LEU A 238 -16.17 23.28 -32.56
N ILE A 239 -14.96 23.53 -33.05
CA ILE A 239 -13.80 23.98 -32.26
C ILE A 239 -13.81 25.52 -32.38
N PRO A 240 -13.80 26.30 -31.27
CA PRO A 240 -12.52 26.71 -30.69
C PRO A 240 -12.53 26.90 -29.17
N GLY A 241 -11.62 26.20 -28.49
CA GLY A 241 -11.33 26.44 -27.08
C GLY A 241 -10.45 25.34 -26.53
N ARG A 242 -9.12 25.48 -26.69
CA ARG A 242 -8.15 24.64 -25.98
C ARG A 242 -8.45 24.74 -24.49
N GLN A 243 -9.05 23.69 -23.94
CA GLN A 243 -9.24 23.51 -22.52
C GLN A 243 -7.85 23.43 -21.89
N PHE A 244 -7.38 24.56 -21.36
CA PHE A 244 -6.16 24.63 -20.57
C PHE A 244 -6.35 23.71 -19.36
N ASP A 245 -5.40 22.81 -19.18
CA ASP A 245 -5.30 21.92 -18.03
C ASP A 245 -5.12 22.77 -16.76
N LEU A 246 -6.22 23.00 -16.04
CA LEU A 246 -6.30 23.86 -14.85
C LEU A 246 -5.71 23.19 -13.59
N THR A 247 -5.09 22.02 -13.74
CA THR A 247 -4.61 21.18 -12.63
C THR A 247 -3.33 21.69 -11.96
N HIS A 248 -2.51 22.48 -12.67
CA HIS A 248 -1.28 23.04 -12.10
C HIS A 248 -1.45 24.53 -11.81
N ARG A 249 -1.73 24.92 -10.56
CA ARG A 249 -1.69 26.34 -10.14
C ARG A 249 -0.29 26.66 -9.60
N GLY A 250 0.41 27.64 -10.21
CA GLY A 250 1.78 28.01 -9.81
C GLY A 250 2.88 27.53 -10.77
N VAL A 251 4.11 27.40 -10.28
CA VAL A 251 5.25 26.92 -11.08
C VAL A 251 5.27 25.40 -11.12
N TYR A 252 5.32 24.81 -12.31
CA TYR A 252 5.36 23.36 -12.52
C TYR A 252 6.35 22.98 -13.62
N ALA A 253 6.86 21.75 -13.56
CA ALA A 253 7.60 21.13 -14.66
C ALA A 253 6.60 20.31 -15.51
N PRO A 254 6.60 20.43 -16.84
CA PRO A 254 5.78 19.58 -17.71
C PRO A 254 6.31 18.13 -17.80
N GLU A 255 7.56 17.92 -17.40
CA GLU A 255 8.25 16.63 -17.42
C GLU A 255 8.89 16.39 -16.05
N ASP A 256 8.58 15.25 -15.43
CA ASP A 256 9.11 14.86 -14.11
C ASP A 256 10.49 14.19 -14.20
N VAL A 257 10.86 13.72 -15.40
CA VAL A 257 12.12 13.00 -15.65
C VAL A 257 12.77 13.51 -16.92
N TYR A 258 13.97 14.05 -16.77
CA TYR A 258 14.82 14.44 -17.89
C TYR A 258 15.97 13.45 -18.04
N GLN A 259 16.14 12.92 -19.25
CA GLN A 259 17.21 11.96 -19.54
C GLN A 259 18.28 12.61 -20.40
N PHE A 260 19.53 12.56 -19.93
CA PHE A 260 20.67 12.93 -20.77
C PHE A 260 20.84 11.88 -21.87
N LEU A 261 21.00 12.33 -23.11
CA LEU A 261 21.36 11.44 -24.21
C LEU A 261 22.74 10.79 -23.94
N PRO A 262 22.99 9.56 -24.44
CA PRO A 262 24.25 8.84 -24.24
C PRO A 262 25.48 9.72 -24.46
N THR A 263 26.33 9.84 -23.43
CA THR A 263 27.50 10.74 -23.41
C THR A 263 28.77 9.90 -23.26
N ARG A 264 29.79 10.19 -24.07
CA ARG A 264 31.05 9.43 -24.04
C ARG A 264 31.86 9.80 -22.79
N VAL A 265 32.73 8.89 -22.36
CA VAL A 265 33.63 9.12 -21.23
C VAL A 265 34.54 10.33 -21.54
N GLY A 266 34.53 11.34 -20.67
CA GLY A 266 35.29 12.59 -20.84
C GLY A 266 34.52 13.75 -21.50
N GLU A 267 33.32 13.50 -22.02
CA GLU A 267 32.45 14.54 -22.58
C GLU A 267 31.43 15.03 -21.55
N SER A 268 30.93 16.26 -21.74
CA SER A 268 29.81 16.80 -20.96
C SER A 268 28.62 17.10 -21.85
N ARG A 269 27.41 16.90 -21.33
CA ARG A 269 26.17 17.22 -22.05
C ARG A 269 25.28 18.07 -21.16
N THR A 270 24.77 19.16 -21.72
CA THR A 270 23.80 20.03 -21.05
C THR A 270 22.40 19.69 -21.55
N LEU A 271 21.45 19.60 -20.63
CA LEU A 271 20.03 19.43 -20.94
C LEU A 271 19.26 20.66 -20.45
N LYS A 272 18.26 21.09 -21.22
CA LYS A 272 17.40 22.22 -20.87
C LYS A 272 16.14 21.69 -20.18
N VAL A 273 15.98 22.07 -18.92
CA VAL A 273 14.77 21.78 -18.13
C VAL A 273 13.76 22.89 -18.37
N ASN A 274 12.52 22.52 -18.69
CA ASN A 274 11.43 23.47 -18.90
C ASN A 274 10.60 23.62 -17.62
N LEU A 275 10.29 24.86 -17.25
CA LEU A 275 9.39 25.19 -16.15
C LEU A 275 8.35 26.18 -16.65
N ARG A 276 7.13 26.02 -16.19
CA ARG A 276 5.98 26.83 -16.57
C ARG A 276 5.36 27.48 -15.35
N ASN A 277 4.95 28.73 -15.48
CA ASN A 277 4.16 29.42 -14.48
C ASN A 277 2.72 29.47 -14.98
N ASN A 278 1.81 28.84 -14.25
CA ASN A 278 0.38 28.93 -14.50
C ASN A 278 -0.30 29.70 -13.36
N SER A 279 0.32 30.82 -12.98
CA SER A 279 -0.23 31.79 -12.04
C SER A 279 -0.10 33.20 -12.63
N PHE A 280 -0.84 34.14 -12.05
CA PHE A 280 -0.78 35.55 -12.45
C PHE A 280 0.38 36.32 -11.78
N ILE A 281 1.23 35.63 -11.00
CA ILE A 281 2.32 36.23 -10.20
C ILE A 281 3.64 35.76 -10.79
N THR A 282 4.58 36.69 -11.02
CA THR A 282 5.94 36.34 -11.44
C THR A 282 6.70 35.68 -10.27
N HIS A 283 7.27 34.50 -10.52
CA HIS A 283 8.03 33.75 -9.52
C HIS A 283 9.54 33.89 -9.76
N SER A 284 10.28 34.25 -8.71
CA SER A 284 11.74 34.19 -8.72
C SER A 284 12.22 32.83 -8.22
N LEU A 285 12.84 32.06 -9.10
CA LEU A 285 13.31 30.70 -8.85
C LEU A 285 14.81 30.72 -8.55
N LYS A 286 15.21 29.98 -7.51
CA LYS A 286 16.61 29.69 -7.20
C LYS A 286 16.85 28.19 -7.32
N PHE A 287 17.69 27.78 -8.26
CA PHE A 287 18.06 26.38 -8.43
C PHE A 287 19.26 26.04 -7.57
N LEU A 288 19.14 24.95 -6.81
CA LEU A 288 20.25 24.37 -6.08
C LEU A 288 21.02 23.46 -7.04
N SER A 289 22.34 23.55 -7.03
CA SER A 289 23.17 22.62 -7.79
C SER A 289 23.02 21.21 -7.19
N PRO A 290 22.67 20.21 -8.01
CA PRO A 290 22.70 18.80 -7.58
C PRO A 290 24.12 18.38 -7.19
N ARG A 291 24.24 17.21 -6.53
CA ARG A 291 25.55 16.60 -6.27
C ARG A 291 26.25 16.28 -7.59
N GLU A 292 27.58 16.30 -7.56
CA GLU A 292 28.43 15.82 -8.65
C GLU A 292 27.94 14.43 -9.13
N PRO A 293 27.92 14.17 -10.45
CA PRO A 293 28.59 14.91 -11.53
C PRO A 293 27.77 16.06 -12.16
N PHE A 294 26.61 16.42 -11.59
CA PHE A 294 25.69 17.38 -12.20
C PHE A 294 25.94 18.82 -11.72
N TYR A 295 25.76 19.81 -12.60
CA TYR A 295 25.82 21.22 -12.23
C TYR A 295 24.79 22.05 -13.01
N VAL A 296 24.31 23.13 -12.40
CA VAL A 296 23.34 24.06 -13.02
C VAL A 296 24.05 25.33 -13.46
N LYS A 297 23.98 25.65 -14.75
CA LYS A 297 24.62 26.85 -15.32
C LYS A 297 23.94 28.16 -14.90
N HIS A 298 22.62 28.16 -14.77
CA HIS A 298 21.83 29.34 -14.42
C HIS A 298 20.99 29.05 -13.17
N SER A 299 21.42 29.60 -12.04
CA SER A 299 20.82 29.29 -10.74
C SER A 299 19.72 30.26 -10.30
N LYS A 300 19.47 31.35 -11.04
CA LYS A 300 18.41 32.32 -10.76
C LYS A 300 17.61 32.63 -12.02
N TYR A 301 16.28 32.55 -11.94
CA TYR A 301 15.40 32.85 -13.07
C TYR A 301 14.09 33.47 -12.60
N SER A 302 13.61 34.49 -13.29
CA SER A 302 12.28 35.05 -13.06
C SER A 302 11.32 34.50 -14.11
N LEU A 303 10.35 33.70 -13.66
CA LEU A 303 9.35 33.08 -14.51
C LEU A 303 8.06 33.88 -14.43
N ARG A 304 7.71 34.55 -15.53
CA ARG A 304 6.49 35.33 -15.67
C ARG A 304 5.34 34.44 -16.07
#